data_AF-A0A8T5P163-F1
#
_entry.id   AF-A0A8T5P163-F1
#
_cell.length_a   1.000
_cell.length_b   1.000
_cell.length_c   1.000
_cell.angle_alpha   90.00
_cell.angle_beta   90.00
_cell.angle_gamma   90.00
#
_symmetry.space_group_name_H-M   'P 1'
#
loop_
_entity.id
_entity.type
_entity.pdbx_description
1 polymer ?
#
loop_
_entity_poly.entity_id
_entity_poly.type
_entity_poly.pdbx_seq_one_letter_code
_entity_poly.pdbx_strand_id
1 'polypeptide(L)'
;MKTIRLSIIGFGAVGQGVARAILSKKEKLEGQGIDLRVVGISDSKGSEINVRGIDLEDALERKKQKGTVAKGNKSALDIIRDVEHEI
;
A
#
# COMPACT_ATOMS: atom_id res chain seq x y z
N MET A 1 9.12 -0.47 -19.06
CA MET A 1 8.43 -0.93 -17.84
C MET A 1 7.38 0.11 -17.49
N LYS A 2 6.11 -0.28 -17.34
CA LYS A 2 5.01 0.62 -16.99
C LYS A 2 4.86 0.62 -15.47
N THR A 3 5.02 1.78 -14.84
CA THR A 3 4.73 1.93 -13.41
C THR A 3 3.23 2.14 -13.20
N ILE A 4 2.68 1.43 -12.22
CA ILE A 4 1.29 1.57 -11.77
C ILE A 4 1.33 1.78 -10.26
N ARG A 5 0.68 2.84 -9.80
CA ARG A 5 0.60 3.24 -8.40
C ARG A 5 -0.76 2.87 -7.86
N LEU A 6 -0.74 2.16 -6.75
CA LEU A 6 -1.91 1.63 -6.07
C LEU A 6 -2.00 2.23 -4.67
N SER A 7 -3.20 2.64 -4.27
CA SER A 7 -3.52 2.97 -2.88
C SER A 7 -4.45 1.91 -2.28
N ILE A 8 -4.13 1.41 -1.09
CA ILE A 8 -4.97 0.44 -0.36
C ILE A 8 -5.70 1.15 0.76
N ILE A 9 -6.98 1.45 0.53
CA ILE A 9 -7.85 2.07 1.54
C ILE A 9 -8.48 0.98 2.40
N GLY A 10 -8.05 0.91 3.66
CA GLY A 10 -8.47 -0.13 4.61
C GLY A 10 -7.50 -1.33 4.64
N PHE A 11 -6.70 -1.41 5.71
CA PHE A 11 -5.70 -2.47 5.92
C PHE A 11 -6.16 -3.57 6.89
N GLY A 12 -7.42 -4.01 6.74
CA GLY A 12 -7.99 -5.17 7.44
C GLY A 12 -7.63 -6.49 6.76
N ALA A 13 -8.46 -7.53 6.90
CA ALA A 13 -8.19 -8.84 6.31
C ALA A 13 -7.99 -8.77 4.78
N VAL A 14 -8.85 -8.03 4.08
CA VAL A 14 -8.77 -7.87 2.61
C VAL A 14 -7.53 -7.08 2.20
N GLY A 15 -7.30 -5.89 2.76
CA GLY A 15 -6.13 -5.06 2.42
C GLY A 15 -4.81 -5.78 2.67
N GLN A 16 -4.70 -6.54 3.76
CA GLN A 16 -3.52 -7.37 4.03
C GLN A 16 -3.40 -8.56 3.07
N GLY A 17 -4.52 -9.15 2.66
CA GLY A 17 -4.55 -10.20 1.64
C GLY A 17 -4.06 -9.69 0.28
N VAL A 18 -4.50 -8.50 -0.12
CA VAL A 18 -4.02 -7.81 -1.32
C VAL A 18 -2.52 -7.54 -1.23
N ALA A 19 -2.03 -6.99 -0.11
CA ALA A 19 -0.60 -6.75 0.10
C ALA A 19 0.25 -8.03 -0.06
N ARG A 20 -0.18 -9.14 0.56
CA ARG A 20 0.49 -10.45 0.40
C ARG A 20 0.45 -10.97 -1.03
N ALA A 21 -0.67 -10.79 -1.74
CA ALA A 21 -0.79 -11.21 -3.13
C ALA A 21 0.08 -10.38 -4.08
N ILE A 22 0.28 -9.09 -3.79
CA ILE A 22 1.22 -8.24 -4.52
C ILE A 22 2.65 -8.73 -4.31
N LEU A 23 3.04 -8.96 -3.04
CA LEU A 23 4.36 -9.49 -2.70
C LEU A 23 4.65 -10.82 -3.43
N SER A 24 3.71 -11.78 -3.38
CA SER A 24 3.91 -13.09 -4.01
C SER A 24 3.90 -13.08 -5.54
N LYS A 25 3.39 -12.01 -6.16
CA LYS A 25 3.32 -11.86 -7.62
C LYS A 25 4.30 -10.83 -8.17
N LYS A 26 5.16 -10.23 -7.33
CA LYS A 26 6.06 -9.16 -7.72
C LYS A 26 6.92 -9.52 -8.93
N GLU A 27 7.64 -10.63 -8.87
CA GLU A 27 8.51 -11.09 -9.97
C GLU A 27 7.72 -11.35 -11.26
N LYS A 28 6.51 -11.90 -11.15
CA LYS A 28 5.63 -12.14 -12.30
C LYS A 28 5.19 -10.82 -12.95
N LEU A 29 4.82 -9.82 -12.16
CA LEU A 29 4.43 -8.50 -12.66
C LEU A 29 5.62 -7.79 -13.32
N GLU A 30 6.79 -7.84 -12.68
CA GLU A 30 8.03 -7.29 -13.25
C GLU A 30 8.39 -7.97 -14.58
N GLY A 31 8.25 -9.31 -14.67
CA GLY A 31 8.42 -10.07 -15.92
C GLY A 31 7.40 -9.73 -17.01
N GLN A 32 6.24 -9.17 -16.65
CA GLN A 32 5.25 -8.60 -17.58
C GLN A 32 5.51 -7.11 -17.90
N GLY A 33 6.61 -6.56 -17.40
CA GLY A 33 6.98 -5.16 -17.58
C GLY A 33 6.15 -4.20 -16.72
N ILE A 34 5.52 -4.68 -15.65
CA ILE A 34 4.71 -3.89 -14.71
C ILE A 34 5.47 -3.68 -13.42
N ASP A 35 5.66 -2.42 -13.05
CA ASP A 35 6.18 -2.01 -11.74
C ASP A 35 5.03 -1.50 -10.89
N LEU A 36 4.43 -2.40 -10.11
CA LEU A 36 3.28 -2.10 -9.25
C LEU A 36 3.78 -1.57 -7.90
N ARG A 37 3.56 -0.28 -7.64
CA ARG A 37 3.97 0.40 -6.41
C ARG A 37 2.77 0.71 -5.54
N VAL A 38 2.76 0.23 -4.31
CA VAL A 38 1.78 0.70 -3.33
C VAL A 38 2.27 2.02 -2.77
N VAL A 39 1.57 3.12 -3.04
CA VAL A 39 2.00 4.48 -2.67
C VAL A 39 1.25 5.05 -1.46
N GLY A 40 0.11 4.47 -1.11
CA GLY A 40 -0.67 4.82 0.06
C GLY A 40 -1.33 3.58 0.68
N ILE A 41 -1.30 3.49 2.01
CA ILE A 41 -2.10 2.51 2.77
C ILE A 41 -2.78 3.23 3.93
N SER A 42 -4.02 2.88 4.22
CA SER A 42 -4.74 3.43 5.37
C SER A 42 -5.48 2.38 6.18
N ASP A 43 -5.68 2.67 7.45
CA ASP A 43 -6.65 1.99 8.29
C ASP A 43 -7.40 2.98 9.18
N SER A 44 -8.17 2.47 10.14
CA SER A 44 -8.99 3.30 11.03
C SER A 44 -8.20 4.25 11.92
N LYS A 45 -6.87 4.09 12.05
CA LYS A 45 -6.03 4.91 12.92
C LYS A 45 -5.12 5.89 12.15
N GLY A 46 -5.07 5.82 10.82
CA GLY A 46 -4.29 6.73 9.99
C GLY A 46 -3.70 6.05 8.76
N SER A 47 -2.60 6.59 8.25
CA SER A 47 -2.01 6.14 6.99
C SER A 47 -0.47 6.16 6.95
N GLU A 48 0.06 5.44 5.97
CA GLU A 48 1.41 5.64 5.45
C GLU A 48 1.31 6.02 3.97
N ILE A 49 2.15 6.98 3.56
CA ILE A 49 2.25 7.44 2.18
C ILE A 49 3.73 7.44 1.80
N ASN A 50 4.06 6.79 0.69
CA ASN A 50 5.40 6.83 0.11
C ASN A 50 5.31 6.75 -1.42
N VAL A 51 5.57 7.87 -2.08
CA VAL A 51 5.53 7.98 -3.55
C VAL A 51 6.57 7.09 -4.26
N ARG A 52 7.60 6.63 -3.54
CA ARG A 52 8.61 5.69 -4.06
C ARG A 52 8.21 4.22 -3.91
N GLY A 53 7.08 3.95 -3.26
CA GLY A 53 6.62 2.60 -2.93
C GLY A 53 6.78 2.30 -1.44
N ILE A 54 5.72 1.81 -0.83
CA ILE A 54 5.68 1.35 0.56
C ILE A 54 6.26 -0.06 0.63
N ASP A 55 7.09 -0.30 1.64
CA ASP A 55 7.49 -1.64 2.02
C ASP A 55 6.30 -2.38 2.65
N LEU A 56 5.73 -3.31 1.88
CA LEU A 56 4.55 -4.05 2.30
C LEU A 56 4.84 -5.05 3.41
N GLU A 57 6.07 -5.55 3.55
CA GLU A 57 6.45 -6.46 4.64
C GLU A 57 6.50 -5.69 5.96
N ASP A 58 7.16 -4.53 5.97
CA ASP A 58 7.17 -3.61 7.11
C ASP A 58 5.75 -3.16 7.50
N ALA A 59 4.91 -2.83 6.51
CA ALA A 59 3.53 -2.43 6.76
C ALA A 59 2.68 -3.55 7.38
N LEU A 60 2.80 -4.78 6.87
CA LEU A 60 2.11 -5.96 7.41
C LEU A 60 2.55 -6.25 8.85
N GLU A 61 3.86 -6.25 9.10
CA GLU A 61 4.40 -6.52 10.43
C GLU A 61 4.02 -5.42 11.43
N ARG A 62 4.08 -4.15 11.02
CA ARG A 62 3.63 -3.04 11.86
C ARG A 62 2.13 -3.13 12.17
N LYS A 63 1.28 -3.49 11.20
CA LYS A 63 -0.15 -3.70 11.42
C LYS A 63 -0.39 -4.79 12.46
N LYS A 64 0.37 -5.89 12.39
CA LYS A 64 0.30 -7.00 13.34
C LYS A 64 0.75 -6.60 14.75
N GLN A 65 1.87 -5.90 14.88
CA GLN A 65 2.46 -5.54 16.17
C GLN A 65 1.76 -4.36 16.86
N LYS A 66 1.41 -3.32 16.10
CA LYS A 66 0.91 -2.04 16.64
C LYS A 66 -0.60 -1.85 16.42
N GLY A 67 -1.23 -2.76 15.68
CA GLY A 67 -2.64 -2.63 15.31
C GLY A 67 -2.93 -1.51 14.31
N THR A 68 -1.90 -0.85 13.75
CA THR A 68 -2.05 0.18 12.72
C THR A 68 -0.93 0.20 11.69
N VAL A 69 -1.23 0.64 10.47
CA VAL A 69 -0.23 0.98 9.45
C VAL A 69 0.30 2.40 9.58
N ALA A 70 -0.35 3.27 10.36
CA ALA A 70 -0.10 4.70 10.38
C ALA A 70 1.36 5.05 10.72
N LYS A 71 1.97 5.88 9.89
CA LYS A 71 3.23 6.61 10.17
C LYS A 71 2.99 8.12 10.29
N GLY A 72 1.78 8.59 9.99
CA GLY A 72 1.36 9.98 10.12
C GLY A 72 -0.15 10.10 10.37
N ASN A 73 -0.63 11.34 10.42
CA ASN A 73 -2.03 11.70 10.74
C ASN A 73 -2.94 11.86 9.51
N LYS A 74 -2.43 11.63 8.29
CA LYS A 74 -3.24 11.72 7.07
C LYS A 74 -4.31 10.62 7.05
N SER A 75 -5.51 11.00 6.62
CA SER A 75 -6.67 10.13 6.49
C SER A 75 -6.68 9.39 5.14
N ALA A 76 -7.62 8.44 5.00
CA ALA A 76 -7.90 7.79 3.73
C ALA A 76 -8.35 8.79 2.64
N LEU A 77 -9.11 9.83 3.02
CA LEU A 77 -9.58 10.85 2.08
C LEU A 77 -8.42 11.71 1.55
N ASP A 78 -7.43 11.98 2.39
CA ASP A 78 -6.22 12.72 1.99
C ASP A 78 -5.40 11.90 0.97
N ILE A 79 -5.35 10.57 1.12
CA ILE A 79 -4.73 9.71 0.10
C ILE A 79 -5.49 9.81 -1.23
N ILE A 80 -6.81 9.66 -1.18
CA ILE A 80 -7.65 9.68 -2.39
C ILE A 80 -7.52 11.01 -3.14
N ARG A 81 -7.40 12.13 -2.42
CA ARG A 81 -7.36 13.47 -3.02
C ARG A 81 -5.96 13.92 -3.44
N ASP A 82 -4.96 13.66 -2.61
CA ASP A 82 -3.67 14.35 -2.71
C ASP A 82 -2.51 13.44 -3.17
N VAL A 83 -2.71 12.12 -3.19
CA VAL A 83 -1.69 11.17 -3.63
C VAL A 83 -2.00 10.75 -5.05
N GLU A 84 -1.01 10.86 -5.94
CA GLU A 84 -1.16 10.41 -7.32
C GLU A 84 -1.13 8.87 -7.37
N HIS A 85 -2.24 8.27 -7.81
CA HIS A 85 -2.41 6.82 -7.98
C HIS A 85 -3.32 6.52 -9.18
N GLU A 86 -3.12 5.37 -9.82
CA GLU A 86 -3.98 4.89 -10.89
C GLU A 86 -5.10 3.97 -10.37
N ILE A 87 -4.87 3.34 -9.22
CA ILE A 87 -5.76 2.33 -8.61
C ILE A 87 -5.95 2.63 -7.12
#